data_AF-A0A165YJB0-F1
#
_entry.id   AF-A0A165YJB0-F1
#
_cell.length_a   1.000
_cell.length_b   1.000
_cell.length_c   1.000
_cell.angle_alpha   90.00
_cell.angle_beta   90.00
_cell.angle_gamma   90.00
#
_symmetry.space_group_name_H-M   'P 1'
#
loop_
_entity.id
_entity.type
_entity.pdbx_description
1 polymer ?
#
loop_
_entity_poly.entity_id
_entity_poly.type
_entity_poly.pdbx_seq_one_letter_code
_entity_poly.pdbx_strand_id
1 'polypeptide(L)'
;MLQPTTPLARPATGAHRAVANVNDDYERWYMEGTNNNRMLLSIRSGILTEIGWALDRLCRLAQNDQFFIRNIPGLLDALFEWPEWYLVQAGDSTSKSRSLFCAPPDVERKRRFALDSLAILRNASLNESNAGDISQHKKTKPLVLASLFTLRATTDADSEFLLYCIELLHLVVPGWVIPPRSQGAMNPIPRLLDMSANSSNRSIIIGSLHALHIIFSTPANSVHLTADSPALEASLRYLPLLQDKPLIDACVNYLYTHLSHPPMAKAFLSHPNLTSALKLLVNHILSEQVLEEQSRAVGPQLVTTPLVASPVARPHELTQAEIATLLTLQEPARCFEWMNMMFTEKADGEMTQVEFWTQYRDRFSQLTPGNTLPAADVIKHVTAIFPQAQAMVVNIGTTQRFVVRGVARRTDDVSAERLKCAWGRVQCDAPPCASAGALADHVLEHVNAIEEVEHECMWGLCPQTALSKDALRRHVLTHLPESQPTPLHPEQGNTISLPSANFPNPIPNPTTRPHPPAGKDSIPIKKVLIDPPSSALTSLLCVRVLFRTANASVETAPKRDADHFGFPGVVEDEEEDVQEDTTMDEREEQALERGKRAFMRVRGLLSEVLIKQDTLQGWVTEMVQASM
;
A
#
# COMPACT_ATOMS: atom_id res chain seq x y z
N MET A 1 40.90 29.37 70.37
CA MET A 1 41.31 28.80 71.67
C MET A 1 40.43 27.60 71.98
N LEU A 2 41.05 26.41 71.98
CA LEU A 2 40.80 25.21 72.82
C LEU A 2 39.33 24.79 73.16
N GLN A 3 38.80 23.81 72.40
CA GLN A 3 38.39 22.41 72.75
C GLN A 3 37.74 22.07 74.15
N PRO A 4 37.15 20.86 74.39
CA PRO A 4 36.26 19.95 73.61
C PRO A 4 35.18 19.18 74.47
N THR A 5 34.46 18.23 73.83
CA THR A 5 33.88 16.93 74.31
C THR A 5 32.35 16.68 74.22
N THR A 6 32.02 15.67 73.41
CA THR A 6 30.77 14.92 73.14
C THR A 6 30.46 13.89 74.27
N PRO A 7 29.31 13.13 74.33
CA PRO A 7 28.54 12.58 73.19
C PRO A 7 26.99 12.59 73.25
N LEU A 8 26.43 12.34 72.06
CA LEU A 8 25.01 12.09 71.73
C LEU A 8 24.53 10.70 72.20
N ALA A 9 23.30 10.64 72.72
CA ALA A 9 22.50 9.42 72.83
C ALA A 9 21.15 9.59 72.10
N ARG A 10 20.76 8.54 71.36
CA ARG A 10 19.59 8.42 70.46
C ARG A 10 18.24 8.55 71.17
N PRO A 11 17.16 8.85 70.41
CA PRO A 11 15.87 8.20 70.62
C PRO A 11 15.49 7.28 69.46
N ALA A 12 14.68 6.29 69.83
CA ALA A 12 14.30 5.11 69.08
C ALA A 12 13.15 5.34 68.09
N THR A 13 13.15 4.45 67.10
CA THR A 13 12.03 3.88 66.31
C THR A 13 10.64 3.99 66.96
N GLY A 14 9.54 4.19 66.24
CA GLY A 14 9.29 4.24 64.81
C GLY A 14 7.81 4.60 64.60
N ALA A 15 7.52 5.44 63.62
CA ALA A 15 6.16 5.78 63.24
C ALA A 15 5.71 4.85 62.10
N HIS A 16 4.73 4.00 62.39
CA HIS A 16 3.93 3.34 61.37
C HIS A 16 3.34 4.39 60.43
N ARG A 17 3.81 4.43 59.19
CA ARG A 17 3.12 5.14 58.12
C ARG A 17 2.21 4.12 57.44
N ALA A 18 0.90 4.28 57.63
CA ALA A 18 -0.11 3.53 56.90
C ALA A 18 0.10 3.73 55.40
N VAL A 19 0.53 2.67 54.71
CA VAL A 19 0.65 2.66 53.25
C VAL A 19 -0.77 2.53 52.70
N ALA A 20 -1.11 3.40 51.75
CA ALA A 20 -2.42 3.44 51.12
C ALA A 20 -2.79 2.07 50.54
N ASN A 21 -3.96 1.57 50.95
CA ASN A 21 -4.57 0.37 50.42
C ASN A 21 -5.13 0.73 49.04
N VAL A 22 -4.40 0.39 47.98
CA VAL A 22 -4.86 0.57 46.61
C VAL A 22 -5.54 -0.73 46.19
N ASN A 23 -6.84 -0.67 45.93
CA ASN A 23 -7.66 -1.78 45.43
C ASN A 23 -7.35 -2.10 43.95
N ASP A 24 -6.07 -2.22 43.59
CA ASP A 24 -5.63 -2.43 42.21
C ASP A 24 -5.26 -3.89 41.89
N ASP A 25 -5.56 -4.84 42.80
CA ASP A 25 -5.20 -6.26 42.68
C ASP A 25 -3.69 -6.54 42.51
N TYR A 26 -2.84 -5.50 42.59
CA TYR A 26 -1.36 -5.57 42.61
C TYR A 26 -0.80 -5.17 43.98
N GLU A 27 -1.55 -5.50 45.04
CA GLU A 27 -1.14 -5.16 46.39
C GLU A 27 0.24 -5.76 46.68
N ARG A 28 1.15 -4.95 47.22
CA ARG A 28 2.56 -5.33 47.42
C ARG A 28 2.73 -6.63 48.21
N TRP A 29 1.83 -6.89 49.14
CA TRP A 29 1.84 -8.09 49.97
C TRP A 29 1.55 -9.39 49.20
N TYR A 30 0.98 -9.31 47.99
CA TYR A 30 0.89 -10.48 47.09
C TYR A 30 2.25 -10.92 46.56
N MET A 31 3.16 -9.98 46.35
CA MET A 31 4.50 -10.22 45.82
C MET A 31 5.57 -10.35 46.92
N GLU A 32 5.17 -10.25 48.19
CA GLU A 32 6.07 -10.46 49.32
C GLU A 32 6.51 -11.91 49.37
N GLY A 33 7.82 -12.11 49.25
CA GLY A 33 8.44 -13.43 49.29
C GLY A 33 8.59 -13.99 50.69
N THR A 34 7.45 -14.16 51.37
CA THR A 34 7.39 -14.73 52.72
C THR A 34 6.65 -16.06 52.71
N ASN A 35 7.00 -16.95 53.64
CA ASN A 35 6.30 -18.23 53.82
C ASN A 35 4.84 -18.06 54.26
N ASN A 36 4.45 -16.85 54.70
CA ASN A 36 3.10 -16.49 55.13
C ASN A 36 2.29 -15.81 54.01
N ASN A 37 2.72 -15.94 52.75
CA ASN A 37 1.99 -15.38 51.63
C ASN A 37 0.54 -15.90 51.63
N ARG A 38 -0.43 -14.97 51.69
CA ARG A 38 -1.85 -15.32 51.84
C ARG A 38 -2.35 -16.18 50.68
N MET A 39 -1.91 -15.93 49.45
CA MET A 39 -2.37 -16.71 48.29
C MET A 39 -1.92 -18.17 48.40
N LEU A 40 -0.68 -18.40 48.81
CA LEU A 40 -0.17 -19.75 49.07
C LEU A 40 -0.98 -20.44 50.17
N LEU A 41 -1.18 -19.77 51.31
CA LEU A 41 -1.94 -20.33 52.43
C LEU A 41 -3.40 -20.60 52.05
N SER A 42 -4.03 -19.73 51.26
CA SER A 42 -5.38 -19.90 50.74
C SER A 42 -5.49 -21.14 49.83
N ILE A 43 -4.52 -21.37 48.93
CA ILE A 43 -4.48 -22.60 48.10
C ILE A 43 -4.35 -23.84 48.98
N ARG A 44 -3.48 -23.79 49.99
CA ARG A 44 -3.19 -24.93 50.90
C ARG A 44 -4.28 -25.16 51.96
N SER A 45 -5.21 -24.22 52.15
CA SER A 45 -6.22 -24.26 53.22
C SER A 45 -7.27 -25.36 53.03
N GLY A 46 -7.48 -25.83 51.81
CA GLY A 46 -8.58 -26.73 51.45
C GLY A 46 -9.96 -26.06 51.40
N ILE A 47 -10.06 -24.75 51.69
CA ILE A 47 -11.31 -24.00 51.65
C ILE A 47 -11.56 -23.53 50.22
N LEU A 48 -12.57 -24.10 49.54
CA LEU A 48 -12.80 -23.89 48.10
C LEU A 48 -12.97 -22.40 47.73
N THR A 49 -13.60 -21.60 48.59
CA THR A 49 -13.77 -20.15 48.34
C THR A 49 -12.44 -19.39 48.39
N GLU A 50 -11.57 -19.74 49.33
CA GLU A 50 -10.23 -19.13 49.45
C GLU A 50 -9.30 -19.57 48.33
N ILE A 51 -9.38 -20.85 47.92
CA ILE A 51 -8.64 -21.37 46.76
C ILE A 51 -9.04 -20.59 45.49
N GLY A 52 -10.33 -20.44 45.23
CA GLY A 52 -10.82 -19.69 44.08
C GLY A 52 -10.39 -18.23 44.11
N TRP A 53 -10.44 -17.59 45.28
CA TRP A 53 -9.92 -16.23 45.46
C TRP A 53 -8.42 -16.15 45.12
N ALA A 54 -7.60 -17.06 45.64
CA ALA A 54 -6.15 -17.03 45.41
C ALA A 54 -5.78 -17.29 43.95
N LEU A 55 -6.40 -18.28 43.29
CA LEU A 55 -6.14 -18.60 41.90
C LEU A 55 -6.53 -17.46 40.96
N ASP A 56 -7.66 -16.79 41.20
CA ASP A 56 -8.07 -15.62 40.41
C ASP A 56 -7.04 -14.47 40.46
N ARG A 57 -6.42 -14.22 41.63
CA ARG A 57 -5.37 -13.21 41.78
C ARG A 57 -4.08 -13.65 41.11
N LEU A 58 -3.68 -14.90 41.31
CA LEU A 58 -2.49 -15.46 40.67
C LEU A 58 -2.60 -15.49 39.14
N CYS A 59 -3.77 -15.75 38.57
CA CYS A 59 -4.01 -15.67 37.13
C CYS A 59 -3.66 -14.28 36.56
N ARG A 60 -3.99 -13.22 37.30
CA ARG A 60 -3.71 -11.83 36.92
C ARG A 60 -2.25 -11.46 37.15
N LEU A 61 -1.65 -11.95 38.24
CA LEU A 61 -0.22 -11.76 38.53
C LEU A 61 0.69 -12.51 37.55
N ALA A 62 0.28 -13.68 37.06
CA ALA A 62 1.07 -14.48 36.11
C ALA A 62 1.28 -13.80 34.75
N GLN A 63 0.53 -12.73 34.45
CA GLN A 63 0.71 -11.91 33.26
C GLN A 63 1.69 -10.73 33.48
N ASN A 64 2.15 -10.52 34.72
CA ASN A 64 3.06 -9.43 35.05
C ASN A 64 4.51 -9.92 34.99
N ASP A 65 5.35 -9.22 34.22
CA ASP A 65 6.77 -9.57 34.03
C ASP A 65 7.60 -9.56 35.34
N GLN A 66 7.12 -8.86 36.38
CA GLN A 66 7.76 -8.80 37.69
C GLN A 66 7.41 -9.99 38.60
N PHE A 67 6.46 -10.83 38.19
CA PHE A 67 6.06 -12.00 38.96
C PHE A 67 7.08 -13.13 38.77
N PHE A 68 7.81 -13.45 39.83
CA PHE A 68 8.71 -14.59 39.88
C PHE A 68 8.18 -15.65 40.84
N ILE A 69 7.91 -16.86 40.34
CA ILE A 69 7.32 -17.95 41.13
C ILE A 69 8.23 -18.31 42.32
N ARG A 70 9.55 -18.30 42.10
CA ARG A 70 10.54 -18.58 43.16
C ARG A 70 10.46 -17.64 44.36
N ASN A 71 9.87 -16.45 44.21
CA ASN A 71 9.71 -15.52 45.32
C ASN A 71 8.72 -16.04 46.35
N ILE A 72 7.77 -16.91 45.99
CA ILE A 72 6.78 -17.48 46.90
C ILE A 72 7.10 -18.98 47.07
N PRO A 73 7.89 -19.37 48.10
CA PRO A 73 8.33 -20.76 48.25
C PRO A 73 7.15 -21.71 48.42
N GLY A 74 7.14 -22.82 47.67
CA GLY A 74 6.07 -23.84 47.74
C GLY A 74 4.81 -23.52 46.93
N LEU A 75 4.73 -22.33 46.29
CA LEU A 75 3.65 -21.99 45.37
C LEU A 75 3.64 -22.91 44.16
N LEU A 76 4.81 -23.19 43.58
CA LEU A 76 4.92 -24.07 42.43
C LEU A 76 4.34 -25.47 42.73
N ASP A 77 4.73 -26.09 43.84
CA ASP A 77 4.16 -27.37 44.29
C ASP A 77 2.64 -27.31 44.48
N ALA A 78 2.12 -26.20 45.01
CA ALA A 78 0.69 -26.01 45.26
C ALA A 78 -0.11 -25.91 43.95
N LEU A 79 0.45 -25.26 42.94
CA LEU A 79 -0.18 -25.12 41.62
C LEU A 79 -0.32 -26.47 40.91
N PHE A 80 0.54 -27.45 41.18
CA PHE A 80 0.43 -28.80 40.60
C PHE A 80 -0.69 -29.67 41.20
N GLU A 81 -1.19 -29.37 42.40
CA GLU A 81 -2.10 -30.28 43.13
C GLU A 81 -3.45 -30.47 42.42
N TRP A 82 -4.07 -29.40 41.94
CA TRP A 82 -5.36 -29.47 41.25
C TRP A 82 -5.26 -30.11 39.86
N PRO A 83 -4.25 -29.80 39.02
CA PRO A 83 -3.97 -30.55 37.79
C PRO A 83 -3.75 -32.05 38.04
N GLU A 84 -2.97 -32.43 39.05
CA GLU A 84 -2.74 -33.84 39.40
C GLU A 84 -4.05 -34.52 39.84
N TRP A 85 -4.85 -33.86 40.67
CA TRP A 85 -6.18 -34.34 41.06
C TRP A 85 -7.07 -34.60 39.84
N TYR A 86 -7.11 -33.67 38.87
CA TYR A 86 -7.93 -33.81 37.66
C TYR A 86 -7.52 -35.04 36.84
N LEU A 87 -6.22 -35.31 36.70
CA LEU A 87 -5.72 -36.50 35.98
C LEU A 87 -6.10 -37.81 36.67
N VAL A 88 -6.04 -37.86 38.00
CA VAL A 88 -6.49 -39.02 38.78
C VAL A 88 -7.98 -39.27 38.54
N GLN A 89 -8.80 -38.21 38.56
CA GLN A 89 -10.24 -38.31 38.28
C GLN A 89 -10.55 -38.72 36.84
N ALA A 90 -9.75 -38.29 35.87
CA ALA A 90 -9.91 -38.66 34.46
C ALA A 90 -9.46 -40.12 34.18
N GLY A 91 -8.48 -40.62 34.94
CA GLY A 91 -7.99 -42.00 34.84
C GLY A 91 -8.94 -43.05 35.45
N ASP A 92 -9.79 -42.65 36.40
CA ASP A 92 -10.78 -43.54 37.02
C ASP A 92 -11.86 -43.96 35.99
N SER A 93 -11.97 -45.27 35.77
CA SER A 93 -12.91 -45.84 34.80
C SER A 93 -14.37 -45.65 35.21
N THR A 94 -14.63 -45.40 36.49
CA THR A 94 -15.97 -45.07 37.03
C THR A 94 -16.42 -43.66 36.61
N SER A 95 -15.45 -42.75 36.40
CA SER A 95 -15.65 -41.37 35.94
C SER A 95 -15.81 -41.25 34.42
N LYS A 96 -15.51 -42.34 33.67
CA LYS A 96 -15.66 -42.38 32.19
C LYS A 96 -17.11 -42.37 31.73
N SER A 97 -18.07 -42.59 32.63
CA SER A 97 -19.46 -42.16 32.43
C SER A 97 -19.52 -40.64 32.66
N ARG A 98 -18.85 -39.88 31.80
CA ARG A 98 -19.09 -38.44 31.73
C ARG A 98 -20.54 -38.30 31.30
N SER A 99 -21.35 -37.95 32.29
CA SER A 99 -22.78 -37.81 32.19
C SER A 99 -23.14 -37.02 30.94
N LEU A 100 -24.22 -37.40 30.26
CA LEU A 100 -24.85 -36.56 29.22
C LEU A 100 -25.22 -35.17 29.77
N PHE A 101 -25.20 -35.00 31.11
CA PHE A 101 -25.49 -33.78 31.84
C PHE A 101 -24.24 -33.16 32.47
N CYS A 102 -24.36 -31.89 32.89
CA CYS A 102 -23.31 -31.16 33.60
C CYS A 102 -22.85 -31.92 34.87
N ALA A 103 -21.54 -31.87 35.16
CA ALA A 103 -20.97 -32.41 36.39
C ALA A 103 -21.54 -31.67 37.62
N PRO A 104 -21.54 -32.30 38.82
CA PRO A 104 -21.94 -31.63 40.04
C PRO A 104 -21.15 -30.32 40.25
N PRO A 105 -21.78 -29.24 40.78
CA PRO A 105 -21.13 -27.93 40.91
C PRO A 105 -19.78 -27.94 41.63
N ASP A 106 -19.63 -28.80 42.64
CA ASP A 106 -18.37 -28.92 43.39
C ASP A 106 -17.26 -29.60 42.57
N VAL A 107 -17.62 -30.53 41.69
CA VAL A 107 -16.66 -31.18 40.78
C VAL A 107 -16.25 -30.20 39.69
N GLU A 108 -17.19 -29.44 39.13
CA GLU A 108 -16.88 -28.42 38.13
C GLU A 108 -16.00 -27.30 38.73
N ARG A 109 -16.25 -26.90 39.98
CA ARG A 109 -15.40 -25.94 40.69
C ARG A 109 -13.96 -26.46 40.85
N LYS A 110 -13.78 -27.73 41.21
CA LYS A 110 -12.45 -28.34 41.33
C LYS A 110 -11.77 -28.50 39.96
N ARG A 111 -12.53 -28.84 38.91
CA ARG A 111 -12.04 -28.81 37.51
C ARG A 111 -11.55 -27.41 37.15
N ARG A 112 -12.30 -26.37 37.52
CA ARG A 112 -11.90 -24.98 37.28
C ARG A 112 -10.59 -24.63 37.98
N PHE A 113 -10.39 -25.06 39.24
CA PHE A 113 -9.11 -24.87 39.92
C PHE A 113 -7.94 -25.53 39.19
N ALA A 114 -8.15 -26.72 38.62
CA ALA A 114 -7.13 -27.39 37.83
C ALA A 114 -6.76 -26.61 36.55
N LEU A 115 -7.77 -26.04 35.88
CA LEU A 115 -7.56 -25.19 34.69
C LEU A 115 -6.88 -23.87 35.04
N ASP A 116 -7.32 -23.19 36.10
CA ASP A 116 -6.72 -21.93 36.54
C ASP A 116 -5.26 -22.14 36.96
N SER A 117 -4.95 -23.22 37.69
CA SER A 117 -3.58 -23.63 38.01
C SER A 117 -2.72 -23.83 36.76
N LEU A 118 -3.22 -24.56 35.75
CA LEU A 118 -2.49 -24.75 34.50
C LEU A 118 -2.31 -23.44 33.73
N ALA A 119 -3.31 -22.58 33.70
CA ALA A 119 -3.23 -21.27 33.07
C ALA A 119 -2.18 -20.38 33.76
N ILE A 120 -2.10 -20.41 35.10
CA ILE A 120 -1.05 -19.72 35.87
C ILE A 120 0.33 -20.26 35.49
N LEU A 121 0.52 -21.59 35.49
CA LEU A 121 1.79 -22.21 35.11
C LEU A 121 2.20 -21.83 33.67
N ARG A 122 1.26 -21.89 32.73
CA ARG A 122 1.48 -21.55 31.32
C ARG A 122 1.82 -20.06 31.15
N ASN A 123 1.06 -19.16 31.75
CA ASN A 123 1.30 -17.72 31.63
C ASN A 123 2.60 -17.31 32.32
N ALA A 124 2.89 -17.85 33.52
CA ALA A 124 4.13 -17.54 34.22
C ALA A 124 5.36 -18.02 33.44
N SER A 125 5.28 -19.14 32.71
CA SER A 125 6.33 -19.63 31.80
C SER A 125 6.60 -18.73 30.59
N LEU A 126 5.83 -17.65 30.36
CA LEU A 126 6.20 -16.65 29.35
C LEU A 126 7.45 -15.86 29.76
N ASN A 127 7.73 -15.77 31.06
CA ASN A 127 8.99 -15.25 31.60
C ASN A 127 10.03 -16.38 31.63
N GLU A 128 11.19 -16.18 30.99
CA GLU A 128 12.26 -17.19 30.87
C GLU A 128 12.74 -17.76 32.21
N SER A 129 12.80 -16.92 33.26
CA SER A 129 13.23 -17.33 34.60
C SER A 129 12.26 -18.33 35.22
N ASN A 130 10.96 -18.02 35.12
CA ASN A 130 9.89 -18.92 35.58
C ASN A 130 9.82 -20.18 34.70
N ALA A 131 9.99 -20.05 33.38
CA ALA A 131 10.01 -21.19 32.47
C ALA A 131 11.10 -22.20 32.86
N GLY A 132 12.29 -21.71 33.23
CA GLY A 132 13.38 -22.52 33.76
C GLY A 132 13.00 -23.23 35.06
N ASP A 133 12.45 -22.49 36.04
CA ASP A 133 12.02 -23.05 37.33
C ASP A 133 10.93 -24.14 37.15
N ILE A 134 9.93 -23.86 36.30
CA ILE A 134 8.85 -24.79 36.00
C ILE A 134 9.38 -26.00 35.22
N SER A 135 10.26 -25.82 34.23
CA SER A 135 10.81 -26.92 33.42
C SER A 135 11.62 -27.90 34.26
N GLN A 136 12.40 -27.41 35.23
CA GLN A 136 13.22 -28.24 36.13
C GLN A 136 12.42 -28.89 37.26
N HIS A 137 11.18 -28.46 37.48
CA HIS A 137 10.36 -28.98 38.57
C HIS A 137 9.97 -30.45 38.34
N LYS A 138 10.18 -31.29 39.36
CA LYS A 138 9.99 -32.76 39.30
C LYS A 138 8.58 -33.20 38.87
N LYS A 139 7.57 -32.36 39.08
CA LYS A 139 6.16 -32.65 38.72
C LYS A 139 5.79 -32.28 37.28
N THR A 140 6.55 -31.42 36.62
CA THR A 140 6.19 -30.88 35.30
C THR A 140 6.17 -31.96 34.23
N LYS A 141 7.25 -32.72 34.09
CA LYS A 141 7.35 -33.80 33.10
C LYS A 141 6.31 -34.91 33.33
N PRO A 142 6.11 -35.43 34.57
CA PRO A 142 5.03 -36.37 34.86
C PRO A 142 3.64 -35.82 34.54
N LEU A 143 3.33 -34.56 34.92
CA LEU A 143 2.03 -33.95 34.63
C LEU A 143 1.76 -33.90 33.13
N VAL A 144 2.72 -33.41 32.35
CA VAL A 144 2.56 -33.26 30.90
C VAL A 144 2.36 -34.63 30.23
N LEU A 145 3.20 -35.60 30.57
CA LEU A 145 3.09 -36.95 30.01
C LEU A 145 1.77 -37.62 30.42
N ALA A 146 1.40 -37.56 31.70
CA ALA A 146 0.13 -38.13 32.15
C ALA A 146 -1.07 -37.47 31.45
N SER A 147 -1.03 -36.16 31.22
CA SER A 147 -2.09 -35.44 30.48
C SER A 147 -2.24 -35.92 29.04
N LEU A 148 -1.14 -36.05 28.30
CA LEU A 148 -1.13 -36.48 26.89
C LEU A 148 -1.63 -37.92 26.68
N PHE A 149 -1.45 -38.80 27.67
CA PHE A 149 -1.82 -40.22 27.57
C PHE A 149 -3.14 -40.56 28.26
N THR A 150 -3.58 -39.78 29.25
CA THR A 150 -4.82 -40.06 30.01
C THR A 150 -6.03 -39.36 29.40
N LEU A 151 -5.88 -38.13 28.94
CA LEU A 151 -6.99 -37.29 28.50
C LEU A 151 -7.37 -37.54 27.04
N ARG A 152 -8.66 -37.33 26.73
CA ARG A 152 -9.19 -37.53 25.37
C ARG A 152 -9.39 -36.19 24.66
N ALA A 153 -8.69 -35.99 23.55
CA ALA A 153 -8.80 -34.78 22.73
C ALA A 153 -10.22 -34.53 22.16
N THR A 154 -11.07 -35.55 22.10
CA THR A 154 -12.43 -35.48 21.54
C THR A 154 -13.49 -35.03 22.54
N THR A 155 -13.19 -34.96 23.83
CA THR A 155 -14.16 -34.53 24.84
C THR A 155 -13.91 -33.08 25.23
N ASP A 156 -14.94 -32.23 25.15
CA ASP A 156 -14.83 -30.79 25.44
C ASP A 156 -14.17 -30.52 26.80
N ALA A 157 -14.62 -31.25 27.84
CA ALA A 157 -14.09 -31.13 29.20
C ALA A 157 -12.56 -31.34 29.32
N ASP A 158 -12.00 -32.25 28.51
CA ASP A 158 -10.57 -32.55 28.50
C ASP A 158 -9.78 -31.69 27.52
N SER A 159 -10.42 -31.29 26.43
CA SER A 159 -9.73 -30.59 25.35
C SER A 159 -9.11 -29.28 25.82
N GLU A 160 -9.79 -28.52 26.67
CA GLU A 160 -9.29 -27.29 27.28
C GLU A 160 -8.04 -27.54 28.15
N PHE A 161 -8.12 -28.54 29.03
CA PHE A 161 -7.00 -28.93 29.89
C PHE A 161 -5.79 -29.40 29.07
N LEU A 162 -6.06 -30.22 28.06
CA LEU A 162 -5.05 -30.76 27.16
C LEU A 162 -4.37 -29.64 26.34
N LEU A 163 -5.13 -28.64 25.90
CA LEU A 163 -4.58 -27.46 25.22
C LEU A 163 -3.64 -26.68 26.14
N TYR A 164 -4.05 -26.34 27.36
CA TYR A 164 -3.18 -25.64 28.31
C TYR A 164 -1.92 -26.45 28.63
N CYS A 165 -2.05 -27.78 28.72
CA CYS A 165 -0.91 -28.66 28.91
C CYS A 165 0.05 -28.67 27.71
N ILE A 166 -0.47 -28.67 26.48
CA ILE A 166 0.35 -28.61 25.25
C ILE A 166 1.04 -27.25 25.13
N GLU A 167 0.35 -26.15 25.44
CA GLU A 167 0.93 -24.81 25.46
C GLU A 167 2.00 -24.65 26.55
N LEU A 168 1.77 -25.23 27.74
CA LEU A 168 2.80 -25.31 28.77
C LEU A 168 4.01 -26.09 28.28
N LEU A 169 3.80 -27.22 27.60
CA LEU A 169 4.87 -28.02 27.00
C LEU A 169 5.72 -27.18 26.03
N HIS A 170 5.10 -26.34 25.18
CA HIS A 170 5.85 -25.46 24.25
C HIS A 170 6.90 -24.61 24.96
N LEU A 171 6.57 -24.09 26.14
CA LEU A 171 7.39 -23.14 26.88
C LEU A 171 8.50 -23.84 27.70
N VAL A 172 8.28 -25.09 28.14
CA VAL A 172 9.23 -25.80 29.02
C VAL A 172 10.09 -26.83 28.30
N VAL A 173 9.67 -27.29 27.12
CA VAL A 173 10.34 -28.36 26.36
C VAL A 173 11.71 -28.00 25.78
N PRO A 174 12.09 -26.72 25.50
CA PRO A 174 13.44 -26.42 25.00
C PRO A 174 14.56 -26.91 25.96
N GLY A 175 14.26 -27.04 27.26
CA GLY A 175 15.18 -27.61 28.24
C GLY A 175 15.17 -29.14 28.33
N TRP A 176 14.39 -29.85 27.51
CA TRP A 176 14.17 -31.29 27.63
C TRP A 176 14.88 -32.08 26.52
N VAL A 177 15.70 -33.04 26.94
CA VAL A 177 16.18 -34.13 26.06
C VAL A 177 15.25 -35.32 26.22
N ILE A 178 14.62 -35.74 25.12
CA ILE A 178 13.64 -36.81 25.12
C ILE A 178 14.35 -38.15 24.88
N PRO A 179 14.29 -39.10 25.83
CA PRO A 179 14.95 -40.39 25.67
C PRO A 179 14.32 -41.22 24.54
N PRO A 180 15.11 -42.00 23.78
CA PRO A 180 14.59 -42.92 22.76
C PRO A 180 13.66 -43.97 23.37
N ARG A 181 12.69 -44.45 22.58
CA ARG A 181 11.68 -45.44 23.05
C ARG A 181 12.28 -46.71 23.64
N SER A 182 13.50 -47.08 23.24
CA SER A 182 14.24 -48.23 23.74
C SER A 182 14.56 -48.16 25.24
N GLN A 183 14.53 -46.96 25.84
CA GLN A 183 14.84 -46.75 27.26
C GLN A 183 13.62 -46.88 28.19
N GLY A 184 12.45 -47.30 27.67
CA GLY A 184 11.23 -47.55 28.48
C GLY A 184 10.60 -46.30 29.11
N ALA A 185 11.17 -45.12 28.89
CA ALA A 185 10.66 -43.85 29.40
C ALA A 185 9.50 -43.34 28.55
N MET A 186 8.50 -42.75 29.21
CA MET A 186 7.37 -42.12 28.54
C MET A 186 7.84 -40.93 27.69
N ASN A 187 7.38 -40.91 26.44
CA ASN A 187 7.77 -39.94 25.40
C ASN A 187 6.52 -39.18 24.93
N PRO A 188 6.52 -37.83 24.86
CA PRO A 188 5.35 -37.07 24.41
C PRO A 188 5.12 -37.15 22.89
N ILE A 189 6.17 -37.39 22.10
CA ILE A 189 6.16 -37.34 20.63
C ILE A 189 5.08 -38.27 20.01
N PRO A 190 4.96 -39.56 20.38
CA PRO A 190 4.01 -40.46 19.73
C PRO A 190 2.56 -40.00 19.85
N ARG A 191 2.18 -39.43 21.01
CA ARG A 191 0.83 -38.88 21.21
C ARG A 191 0.63 -37.59 20.43
N LEU A 192 1.63 -36.72 20.37
CA LEU A 192 1.55 -35.49 19.56
C LEU A 192 1.44 -35.80 18.06
N LEU A 193 2.16 -36.81 17.55
CA LEU A 193 2.04 -37.29 16.18
C LEU A 193 0.64 -37.85 15.88
N ASP A 194 0.08 -38.64 16.79
CA ASP A 194 -1.29 -39.15 16.67
C ASP A 194 -2.33 -38.02 16.66
N MET A 195 -2.20 -37.05 17.57
CA MET A 195 -3.12 -35.92 17.68
C MET A 195 -3.06 -34.99 16.45
N SER A 196 -1.89 -34.73 15.89
CA SER A 196 -1.79 -33.91 14.68
C SER A 196 -2.40 -34.60 13.45
N ALA A 197 -2.26 -35.92 13.36
CA ALA A 197 -2.75 -36.72 12.23
C ALA A 197 -4.25 -37.09 12.32
N ASN A 198 -4.75 -37.42 13.51
CA ASN A 198 -6.05 -38.08 13.67
C ASN A 198 -7.08 -37.28 14.47
N SER A 199 -6.71 -36.17 15.12
CA SER A 199 -7.67 -35.34 15.85
C SER A 199 -8.64 -34.64 14.90
N SER A 200 -9.89 -34.46 15.34
CA SER A 200 -10.87 -33.58 14.69
C SER A 200 -10.88 -32.17 15.27
N ASN A 201 -10.15 -31.92 16.37
CA ASN A 201 -10.08 -30.63 17.03
C ASN A 201 -8.93 -29.80 16.44
N ARG A 202 -9.29 -28.71 15.73
CA ARG A 202 -8.36 -27.77 15.09
C ARG A 202 -7.28 -27.24 16.04
N SER A 203 -7.66 -26.82 17.24
CA SER A 203 -6.73 -26.23 18.21
C SER A 203 -5.71 -27.27 18.69
N ILE A 204 -6.14 -28.52 18.88
CA ILE A 204 -5.25 -29.63 19.26
C ILE A 204 -4.27 -29.96 18.13
N ILE A 205 -4.72 -29.94 16.88
CA ILE A 205 -3.85 -30.15 15.71
C ILE A 205 -2.74 -29.10 15.69
N ILE A 206 -3.11 -27.81 15.76
CA ILE A 206 -2.18 -26.69 15.77
C ILE A 206 -1.21 -26.79 16.94
N GLY A 207 -1.73 -26.98 18.16
CA GLY A 207 -0.90 -27.12 19.36
C GLY A 207 0.07 -28.30 19.27
N SER A 208 -0.36 -29.42 18.70
CA SER A 208 0.50 -30.60 18.53
C SER A 208 1.61 -30.37 17.51
N LEU A 209 1.30 -29.73 16.36
CA LEU A 209 2.29 -29.38 15.35
C LEU A 209 3.32 -28.38 15.88
N HIS A 210 2.89 -27.37 16.63
CA HIS A 210 3.80 -26.43 17.30
C HIS A 210 4.68 -27.13 18.34
N ALA A 211 4.13 -28.03 19.15
CA ALA A 211 4.93 -28.77 20.12
C ALA A 211 6.01 -29.62 19.45
N LEU A 212 5.65 -30.31 18.36
CA LEU A 212 6.58 -31.11 17.58
C LEU A 212 7.66 -30.24 16.93
N HIS A 213 7.28 -29.10 16.34
CA HIS A 213 8.22 -28.13 15.76
C HIS A 213 9.26 -27.68 16.79
N ILE A 214 8.85 -27.30 18.01
CA ILE A 214 9.78 -26.86 19.06
C ILE A 214 10.64 -28.02 19.55
N ILE A 215 10.05 -29.20 19.80
CA ILE A 215 10.78 -30.41 20.22
C ILE A 215 11.91 -30.75 19.26
N PHE A 216 11.61 -30.76 17.95
CA PHE A 216 12.56 -31.14 16.92
C PHE A 216 13.54 -30.02 16.53
N SER A 217 13.26 -28.79 16.93
CA SER A 217 14.24 -27.69 16.81
C SER A 217 15.42 -27.87 17.76
N THR A 218 15.29 -28.70 18.81
CA THR A 218 16.40 -29.16 19.64
C THR A 218 17.15 -30.31 18.95
N PRO A 219 18.43 -30.14 18.55
CA PRO A 219 19.15 -31.16 17.77
C PRO A 219 19.23 -32.54 18.45
N ALA A 220 19.32 -32.58 19.77
CA ALA A 220 19.34 -33.83 20.55
C ALA A 220 18.07 -34.70 20.37
N ASN A 221 16.95 -34.08 19.98
CA ASN A 221 15.68 -34.78 19.77
C ASN A 221 15.47 -35.20 18.30
N SER A 222 16.38 -34.83 17.38
CA SER A 222 16.28 -35.19 15.95
C SER A 222 16.27 -36.69 15.69
N VAL A 223 16.83 -37.50 16.61
CA VAL A 223 16.80 -38.97 16.58
C VAL A 223 15.39 -39.58 16.51
N HIS A 224 14.37 -38.81 16.88
CA HIS A 224 12.97 -39.25 16.83
C HIS A 224 12.24 -38.86 15.53
N LEU A 225 12.89 -38.12 14.62
CA LEU A 225 12.33 -37.81 13.30
C LEU A 225 12.39 -39.04 12.39
N THR A 226 11.31 -39.25 11.63
CA THR A 226 11.24 -40.29 10.60
C THR A 226 10.71 -39.71 9.29
N ALA A 227 11.08 -40.34 8.19
CA ALA A 227 10.66 -39.93 6.84
C ALA A 227 9.16 -40.11 6.62
N ASP A 228 8.56 -41.10 7.29
CA ASP A 228 7.15 -41.49 7.26
C ASP A 228 6.34 -40.89 8.42
N SER A 229 6.76 -39.73 8.92
CA SER A 229 6.13 -39.08 10.07
C SER A 229 4.62 -38.81 9.81
N PRO A 230 3.71 -39.24 10.71
CA PRO A 230 2.29 -38.91 10.62
C PRO A 230 2.02 -37.40 10.58
N ALA A 231 2.84 -36.60 11.27
CA ALA A 231 2.73 -35.15 11.27
C ALA A 231 3.17 -34.52 9.94
N LEU A 232 4.08 -35.16 9.20
CA LEU A 232 4.44 -34.73 7.84
C LEU A 232 3.23 -34.89 6.91
N GLU A 233 2.62 -36.09 6.90
CA GLU A 233 1.44 -36.35 6.09
C GLU A 233 0.25 -35.46 6.48
N ALA A 234 0.06 -35.23 7.78
CA ALA A 234 -0.95 -34.30 8.27
C ALA A 234 -0.70 -32.87 7.75
N SER A 235 0.54 -32.39 7.82
CA SER A 235 0.92 -31.06 7.35
C SER A 235 0.67 -30.91 5.84
N LEU A 236 1.02 -31.93 5.04
CA LEU A 236 0.74 -31.96 3.60
C LEU A 236 -0.76 -31.96 3.30
N ARG A 237 -1.56 -32.67 4.09
CA ARG A 237 -3.02 -32.72 3.97
C ARG A 237 -3.69 -31.38 4.28
N TYR A 238 -3.17 -30.63 5.25
CA TYR A 238 -3.74 -29.34 5.67
C TYR A 238 -3.22 -28.15 4.87
N LEU A 239 -2.04 -28.26 4.24
CA LEU A 239 -1.42 -27.18 3.45
C LEU A 239 -2.31 -26.53 2.36
N PRO A 240 -3.26 -27.22 1.71
CA PRO A 240 -4.20 -26.58 0.77
C PRO A 240 -5.18 -25.58 1.41
N LEU A 241 -5.33 -25.58 2.73
CA LEU A 241 -6.28 -24.74 3.47
C LEU A 241 -5.74 -23.31 3.68
N LEU A 242 -5.33 -22.63 2.60
CA LEU A 242 -4.64 -21.33 2.64
C LEU A 242 -5.39 -20.22 3.40
N GLN A 243 -6.72 -20.33 3.51
CA GLN A 243 -7.55 -19.39 4.28
C GLN A 243 -7.33 -19.52 5.80
N ASP A 244 -6.93 -20.68 6.28
CA ASP A 244 -6.67 -20.96 7.69
C ASP A 244 -5.22 -20.64 8.07
N LYS A 245 -4.91 -19.34 8.17
CA LYS A 245 -3.54 -18.86 8.41
C LYS A 245 -2.85 -19.50 9.62
N PRO A 246 -3.47 -19.63 10.81
CA PRO A 246 -2.81 -20.26 11.96
C PRO A 246 -2.53 -21.75 11.76
N LEU A 247 -3.39 -22.47 11.02
CA LEU A 247 -3.13 -23.87 10.70
C LEU A 247 -1.98 -24.01 9.70
N ILE A 248 -1.96 -23.17 8.66
CA ILE A 248 -0.88 -23.15 7.69
C ILE A 248 0.45 -22.79 8.35
N ASP A 249 0.47 -21.78 9.22
CA ASP A 249 1.66 -21.41 9.99
C ASP A 249 2.23 -22.61 10.78
N ALA A 250 1.38 -23.34 11.51
CA ALA A 250 1.78 -24.53 12.24
C ALA A 250 2.33 -25.64 11.31
N CYS A 251 1.68 -25.85 10.15
CA CYS A 251 2.11 -26.84 9.16
C CYS A 251 3.47 -26.48 8.56
N VAL A 252 3.67 -25.23 8.12
CA VAL A 252 4.92 -24.81 7.46
C VAL A 252 6.07 -24.75 8.45
N ASN A 253 5.84 -24.39 9.71
CA ASN A 253 6.85 -24.43 10.77
C ASN A 253 7.30 -25.87 11.06
N TYR A 254 6.35 -26.82 11.18
CA TYR A 254 6.70 -28.23 11.31
C TYR A 254 7.43 -28.77 10.08
N LEU A 255 6.92 -28.48 8.88
CA LEU A 255 7.56 -28.88 7.62
C LEU A 255 9.00 -28.35 7.53
N TYR A 256 9.22 -27.09 7.88
CA TYR A 256 10.55 -26.49 7.86
C TYR A 256 11.50 -27.21 8.82
N THR A 257 11.08 -27.48 10.05
CA THR A 257 11.91 -28.24 11.00
C THR A 257 12.18 -29.66 10.55
N HIS A 258 11.19 -30.33 9.96
CA HIS A 258 11.37 -31.67 9.40
C HIS A 258 12.39 -31.65 8.26
N LEU A 259 12.22 -30.75 7.29
CA LEU A 259 13.07 -30.63 6.11
C LEU A 259 14.46 -30.06 6.43
N SER A 260 14.62 -29.26 7.48
CA SER A 260 15.92 -28.74 7.90
C SER A 260 16.90 -29.85 8.32
N HIS A 261 16.40 -31.05 8.63
CA HIS A 261 17.24 -32.21 8.85
C HIS A 261 17.63 -32.87 7.51
N PRO A 262 18.93 -32.92 7.13
CA PRO A 262 19.34 -33.36 5.79
C PRO A 262 18.84 -34.76 5.37
N PRO A 263 18.85 -35.79 6.25
CA PRO A 263 18.26 -37.09 5.94
C PRO A 263 16.77 -37.02 5.57
N MET A 264 16.02 -36.15 6.23
CA MET A 264 14.58 -35.99 5.98
C MET A 264 14.31 -35.25 4.68
N ALA A 265 15.06 -34.18 4.37
CA ALA A 265 14.96 -33.51 3.08
C ALA A 265 15.30 -34.47 1.92
N LYS A 266 16.38 -35.25 2.05
CA LYS A 266 16.75 -36.27 1.05
C LYS A 266 15.62 -37.29 0.86
N ALA A 267 15.07 -37.82 1.95
CA ALA A 267 13.95 -38.75 1.88
C ALA A 267 12.71 -38.12 1.21
N PHE A 268 12.44 -36.84 1.49
CA PHE A 268 11.31 -36.11 0.93
C PHE A 268 11.40 -35.93 -0.61
N LEU A 269 12.61 -35.92 -1.19
CA LEU A 269 12.76 -35.88 -2.65
C LEU A 269 12.16 -37.11 -3.35
N SER A 270 12.09 -38.24 -2.65
CA SER A 270 11.43 -39.46 -3.14
C SER A 270 9.93 -39.50 -2.85
N HIS A 271 9.40 -38.54 -2.10
CA HIS A 271 8.01 -38.55 -1.62
C HIS A 271 6.99 -38.44 -2.77
N PRO A 272 5.88 -39.21 -2.75
CA PRO A 272 4.83 -39.15 -3.77
C PRO A 272 4.28 -37.74 -3.98
N ASN A 273 4.11 -37.00 -2.88
CA ASN A 273 3.52 -35.66 -2.88
C ASN A 273 4.52 -34.50 -3.07
N LEU A 274 5.81 -34.75 -3.38
CA LEU A 274 6.82 -33.71 -3.52
C LEU A 274 6.38 -32.54 -4.43
N THR A 275 5.95 -32.86 -5.66
CA THR A 275 5.56 -31.82 -6.62
C THR A 275 4.32 -31.05 -6.16
N SER A 276 3.35 -31.73 -5.56
CA SER A 276 2.15 -31.09 -5.02
C SER A 276 2.49 -30.18 -3.84
N ALA A 277 3.35 -30.63 -2.94
CA ALA A 277 3.84 -29.85 -1.80
C ALA A 277 4.56 -28.57 -2.28
N LEU A 278 5.47 -28.69 -3.25
CA LEU A 278 6.15 -27.52 -3.83
C LEU A 278 5.17 -26.53 -4.46
N LYS A 279 4.18 -27.00 -5.23
CA LYS A 279 3.14 -26.12 -5.79
C LYS A 279 2.35 -25.39 -4.71
N LEU A 280 1.96 -26.10 -3.65
CA LEU A 280 1.21 -25.51 -2.54
C LEU A 280 2.03 -24.50 -1.75
N LEU A 281 3.31 -24.79 -1.47
CA LEU A 281 4.22 -23.85 -0.82
C LEU A 281 4.42 -22.58 -1.65
N VAL A 282 4.62 -22.70 -2.96
CA VAL A 282 4.77 -21.54 -3.87
C VAL A 282 3.45 -20.76 -3.98
N ASN A 283 2.32 -21.45 -4.09
CA ASN A 283 1.01 -20.81 -4.10
C ASN A 283 0.70 -20.07 -2.80
N HIS A 284 1.14 -20.60 -1.65
CA HIS A 284 1.02 -19.89 -0.38
C HIS A 284 1.83 -18.58 -0.38
N ILE A 285 3.04 -18.59 -0.94
CA ILE A 285 3.85 -17.37 -1.11
C ILE A 285 3.13 -16.39 -2.06
N LEU A 286 2.57 -16.88 -3.18
CA LEU A 286 1.83 -16.05 -4.13
C LEU A 286 0.56 -15.45 -3.52
N SER A 287 -0.19 -16.20 -2.71
CA SER A 287 -1.45 -15.73 -2.11
C SER A 287 -1.25 -14.64 -1.06
N GLU A 288 -0.07 -14.58 -0.44
CA GLU A 288 0.24 -13.58 0.59
C GLU A 288 1.03 -12.36 0.05
N GLN A 289 1.32 -12.31 -1.25
CA GLN A 289 1.96 -11.15 -1.87
C GLN A 289 1.00 -9.97 -2.01
N VAL A 290 1.46 -8.79 -1.62
CA VAL A 290 0.73 -7.52 -1.80
C VAL A 290 1.37 -6.75 -2.94
N LEU A 291 0.69 -6.75 -4.09
CA LEU A 291 1.14 -6.12 -5.32
C LEU A 291 0.34 -4.85 -5.62
N GLU A 292 1.03 -3.81 -6.08
CA GLU A 292 0.45 -2.59 -6.63
C GLU A 292 0.63 -2.60 -8.15
N GLU A 293 -0.45 -2.38 -8.91
CA GLU A 293 -0.38 -2.20 -10.36
C GLU A 293 -0.01 -0.75 -10.68
N GLN A 294 1.21 -0.54 -11.16
CA GLN A 294 1.69 0.76 -11.60
C GLN A 294 1.68 0.82 -13.13
N SER A 295 0.91 1.74 -13.70
CA SER A 295 0.91 1.98 -15.14
C SER A 295 2.10 2.85 -15.53
N ARG A 296 3.07 2.27 -16.26
CA ARG A 296 4.15 3.06 -16.86
C ARG A 296 3.74 3.47 -18.26
N ALA A 297 3.63 4.79 -18.49
CA ALA A 297 3.42 5.32 -19.83
C ALA A 297 4.63 5.02 -20.71
N VAL A 298 4.36 4.45 -21.89
CA VAL A 298 5.31 4.18 -22.95
C VAL A 298 4.87 5.01 -24.16
N GLY A 299 5.81 5.74 -24.76
CA GLY A 299 5.53 6.58 -25.93
C GLY A 299 5.26 8.07 -25.63
N PRO A 300 5.09 8.87 -26.71
CA PRO A 300 4.91 10.32 -26.61
C PRO A 300 3.57 10.69 -25.97
N GLN A 301 3.61 11.64 -25.02
CA GLN A 301 2.41 12.12 -24.34
C GLN A 301 1.55 12.99 -25.27
N LEU A 302 0.23 12.78 -25.21
CA LEU A 302 -0.75 13.60 -25.94
C LEU A 302 -0.80 15.00 -25.31
N VAL A 303 -0.45 16.02 -26.08
CA VAL A 303 -0.58 17.43 -25.65
C VAL A 303 -1.95 17.95 -26.06
N THR A 304 -2.63 18.65 -25.16
CA THR A 304 -3.93 19.28 -25.43
C THR A 304 -3.91 20.77 -25.10
N THR A 305 -4.74 21.57 -25.79
CA THR A 305 -4.90 23.01 -25.57
C THR A 305 -6.39 23.37 -25.59
N PRO A 306 -6.88 24.27 -24.72
CA PRO A 306 -8.29 24.66 -24.68
C PRO A 306 -8.76 25.31 -25.99
N LEU A 307 -10.01 25.05 -26.37
CA LEU A 307 -10.68 25.69 -27.50
C LEU A 307 -10.92 27.17 -27.19
N VAL A 308 -10.07 28.06 -27.70
CA VAL A 308 -10.25 29.51 -27.55
C VAL A 308 -11.32 29.98 -28.55
N ALA A 309 -12.56 30.07 -28.10
CA ALA A 309 -13.64 30.77 -28.79
C ALA A 309 -13.68 32.24 -28.34
N SER A 310 -12.66 33.04 -28.69
CA SER A 310 -12.78 34.50 -28.57
C SER A 310 -13.20 35.10 -29.91
N PRO A 311 -14.17 36.03 -29.94
CA PRO A 311 -14.47 36.78 -31.15
C PRO A 311 -13.20 37.52 -31.57
N VAL A 312 -12.84 37.39 -32.84
CA VAL A 312 -11.66 38.06 -33.41
C VAL A 312 -11.89 39.56 -33.35
N ALA A 313 -11.36 40.21 -32.31
CA ALA A 313 -11.31 41.66 -32.23
C ALA A 313 -10.44 42.16 -33.39
N ARG A 314 -11.06 42.77 -34.40
CA ARG A 314 -10.34 43.30 -35.56
C ARG A 314 -9.78 44.67 -35.19
N PRO A 315 -8.52 44.97 -35.48
CA PRO A 315 -8.00 46.31 -35.27
C PRO A 315 -8.76 47.31 -36.15
N HIS A 316 -9.13 48.45 -35.58
CA HIS A 316 -9.88 49.51 -36.25
C HIS A 316 -9.10 50.05 -37.46
N GLU A 317 -9.83 50.34 -38.54
CA GLU A 317 -9.33 50.95 -39.77
C GLU A 317 -10.19 52.16 -40.13
N LEU A 318 -9.53 53.29 -40.47
CA LEU A 318 -10.22 54.54 -40.79
C LEU A 318 -11.10 54.38 -42.04
N THR A 319 -12.38 54.73 -41.88
CA THR A 319 -13.36 54.81 -42.96
C THR A 319 -13.09 56.00 -43.89
N GLN A 320 -13.66 55.97 -45.10
CA GLN A 320 -13.46 57.04 -46.08
C GLN A 320 -13.96 58.42 -45.58
N ALA A 321 -15.00 58.45 -44.76
CA ALA A 321 -15.53 59.68 -44.16
C ALA A 321 -14.61 60.25 -43.07
N GLU A 322 -14.02 59.39 -42.24
CA GLU A 322 -13.04 59.79 -41.22
C GLU A 322 -11.77 60.33 -41.87
N ILE A 323 -11.29 59.69 -42.95
CA ILE A 323 -10.16 60.20 -43.74
C ILE A 323 -10.47 61.59 -44.29
N ALA A 324 -11.65 61.79 -44.89
CA ALA A 324 -12.04 63.08 -45.44
C ALA A 324 -12.04 64.17 -44.36
N THR A 325 -12.50 63.84 -43.15
CA THR A 325 -12.48 64.74 -41.99
C THR A 325 -11.04 65.06 -41.56
N LEU A 326 -10.19 64.05 -41.41
CA LEU A 326 -8.78 64.22 -41.02
C LEU A 326 -7.98 65.06 -42.03
N LEU A 327 -8.30 64.98 -43.33
CA LEU A 327 -7.63 65.78 -44.37
C LEU A 327 -7.96 67.28 -44.30
N THR A 328 -9.05 67.67 -43.63
CA THR A 328 -9.36 69.11 -43.42
C THR A 328 -8.47 69.75 -42.35
N LEU A 329 -7.83 68.94 -41.51
CA LEU A 329 -7.00 69.39 -40.38
C LEU A 329 -5.54 69.56 -40.80
N GLN A 330 -4.90 70.62 -40.30
CA GLN A 330 -3.45 70.84 -40.43
C GLN A 330 -2.69 70.20 -39.27
N GLU A 331 -1.39 69.96 -39.45
CA GLU A 331 -0.52 69.48 -38.38
C GLU A 331 -0.31 70.58 -37.32
N PRO A 332 -0.30 70.27 -36.01
CA PRO A 332 -0.34 68.93 -35.40
C PRO A 332 -1.75 68.38 -35.08
N ALA A 333 -2.81 69.15 -35.33
CA ALA A 333 -4.19 68.77 -34.97
C ALA A 333 -4.65 67.47 -35.66
N ARG A 334 -4.24 67.26 -36.92
CA ARG A 334 -4.52 66.01 -37.65
C ARG A 334 -3.91 64.78 -36.97
N CYS A 335 -2.65 64.89 -36.52
CA CYS A 335 -1.97 63.82 -35.81
C CYS A 335 -2.68 63.48 -34.49
N PHE A 336 -3.15 64.50 -33.75
CA PHE A 336 -3.92 64.29 -32.53
C PHE A 336 -5.24 63.55 -32.77
N GLU A 337 -6.05 64.01 -33.73
CA GLU A 337 -7.32 63.36 -34.06
C GLU A 337 -7.14 61.93 -34.60
N TRP A 338 -6.13 61.72 -35.45
CA TRP A 338 -5.80 60.37 -35.92
C TRP A 338 -5.47 59.41 -34.77
N MET A 339 -4.68 59.86 -33.80
CA MET A 339 -4.33 59.03 -32.63
C MET A 339 -5.56 58.71 -31.78
N ASN A 340 -6.45 59.68 -31.54
CA ASN A 340 -7.71 59.47 -30.82
C ASN A 340 -8.64 58.47 -31.53
N MET A 341 -8.64 58.44 -32.87
CA MET A 341 -9.46 57.51 -33.64
C MET A 341 -8.89 56.09 -33.64
N MET A 342 -7.56 55.95 -33.75
CA MET A 342 -6.88 54.66 -34.00
C MET A 342 -6.43 53.93 -32.74
N PHE A 343 -6.29 54.61 -31.60
CA PHE A 343 -5.70 54.05 -30.38
C PHE A 343 -6.54 54.32 -29.14
N THR A 344 -6.37 53.46 -28.13
CA THR A 344 -7.00 53.58 -26.82
C THR A 344 -5.98 53.34 -25.71
N GLU A 345 -6.14 53.99 -24.56
CA GLU A 345 -5.28 53.76 -23.40
C GLU A 345 -5.43 52.34 -22.86
N LYS A 346 -4.31 51.64 -22.70
CA LYS A 346 -4.29 50.28 -22.16
C LYS A 346 -3.00 50.05 -21.38
N ALA A 347 -3.11 49.80 -20.07
CA ALA A 347 -1.96 49.73 -19.16
C ALA A 347 -0.93 48.63 -19.52
N ASP A 348 -1.38 47.49 -20.06
CA ASP A 348 -0.53 46.39 -20.54
C ASP A 348 -0.21 46.48 -22.05
N GLY A 349 -0.67 47.53 -22.73
CA GLY A 349 -0.41 47.75 -24.16
C GLY A 349 1.03 48.18 -24.43
N GLU A 350 1.69 47.50 -25.36
CA GLU A 350 3.03 47.85 -25.86
C GLU A 350 3.01 47.83 -27.40
N MET A 351 3.48 48.91 -28.04
CA MET A 351 3.70 48.96 -29.48
C MET A 351 5.07 49.58 -29.78
N THR A 352 5.72 49.17 -30.86
CA THR A 352 7.04 49.73 -31.20
C THR A 352 6.91 51.15 -31.75
N GLN A 353 7.88 52.03 -31.44
CA GLN A 353 7.88 53.41 -31.96
C GLN A 353 7.96 53.44 -33.48
N VAL A 354 8.69 52.50 -34.08
CA VAL A 354 8.82 52.34 -35.54
C VAL A 354 7.47 52.00 -36.17
N GLU A 355 6.73 51.07 -35.59
CA GLU A 355 5.41 50.65 -36.07
C GLU A 355 4.37 51.76 -35.90
N PHE A 356 4.39 52.47 -34.76
CA PHE A 356 3.51 53.62 -34.51
C PHE A 356 3.68 54.69 -35.60
N TRP A 357 4.91 55.10 -35.84
CA TRP A 357 5.26 56.11 -36.84
C TRP A 357 4.97 55.63 -38.27
N THR A 358 5.28 54.37 -38.59
CA THR A 358 5.07 53.79 -39.92
C THR A 358 3.58 53.81 -40.28
N GLN A 359 2.68 53.50 -39.35
CA GLN A 359 1.24 53.56 -39.57
C GLN A 359 0.75 54.98 -39.91
N TYR A 360 1.28 55.99 -39.22
CA TYR A 360 0.95 57.38 -39.53
C TYR A 360 1.46 57.80 -40.91
N ARG A 361 2.74 57.55 -41.16
CA ARG A 361 3.41 57.93 -42.41
C ARG A 361 2.74 57.27 -43.60
N ASP A 362 2.52 55.97 -43.56
CA ASP A 362 2.01 55.23 -44.70
C ASP A 362 0.58 55.67 -45.06
N ARG A 363 -0.21 56.08 -44.05
CA ARG A 363 -1.57 56.58 -44.28
C ARG A 363 -1.60 57.97 -44.92
N PHE A 364 -0.78 58.91 -44.43
CA PHE A 364 -0.87 60.32 -44.86
C PHE A 364 0.18 60.74 -45.89
N SER A 365 1.28 60.00 -46.06
CA SER A 365 2.31 60.34 -47.06
C SER A 365 1.78 60.29 -48.51
N GLN A 366 0.84 59.38 -48.78
CA GLN A 366 0.19 59.25 -50.09
C GLN A 366 -0.90 60.30 -50.31
N LEU A 367 -1.56 60.75 -49.23
CA LEU A 367 -2.72 61.65 -49.28
C LEU A 367 -2.34 63.12 -49.11
N THR A 368 -1.20 63.43 -48.50
CA THR A 368 -0.70 64.78 -48.26
C THR A 368 0.83 64.83 -48.42
N PRO A 369 1.34 64.66 -49.65
CA PRO A 369 2.78 64.57 -49.89
C PRO A 369 3.51 65.85 -49.46
N GLY A 370 4.51 65.70 -48.59
CA GLY A 370 5.35 66.79 -48.09
C GLY A 370 4.87 67.47 -46.80
N ASN A 371 3.69 67.12 -46.27
CA ASN A 371 3.13 67.72 -45.05
C ASN A 371 2.91 66.68 -43.93
N THR A 372 3.76 65.65 -43.85
CA THR A 372 3.71 64.63 -42.78
C THR A 372 4.74 64.99 -41.70
N LEU A 373 4.33 65.02 -40.44
CA LEU A 373 5.22 65.26 -39.28
C LEU A 373 6.39 64.28 -39.23
N PRO A 374 7.58 64.62 -38.72
CA PRO A 374 8.65 63.66 -38.52
C PRO A 374 8.36 62.69 -37.34
N ALA A 375 9.04 61.54 -37.33
CA ALA A 375 8.83 60.50 -36.31
C ALA A 375 8.94 61.01 -34.87
N ALA A 376 9.93 61.87 -34.58
CA ALA A 376 10.15 62.41 -33.24
C ALA A 376 8.95 63.22 -32.73
N ASP A 377 8.28 63.97 -33.61
CA ASP A 377 7.13 64.80 -33.25
C ASP A 377 5.89 63.94 -33.04
N VAL A 378 5.66 62.93 -33.87
CA VAL A 378 4.55 61.98 -33.69
C VAL A 378 4.67 61.23 -32.37
N ILE A 379 5.86 60.71 -32.04
CA ILE A 379 6.08 59.98 -30.77
C ILE A 379 5.93 60.91 -29.56
N LYS A 380 6.36 62.17 -29.65
CA LYS A 380 6.16 63.17 -28.58
C LYS A 380 4.68 63.47 -28.36
N HIS A 381 3.88 63.53 -29.42
CA HIS A 381 2.46 63.80 -29.33
C HIS A 381 1.67 62.66 -28.65
N VAL A 382 2.15 61.41 -28.68
CA VAL A 382 1.48 60.28 -28.00
C VAL A 382 1.30 60.55 -26.51
N THR A 383 2.35 61.02 -25.83
CA THR A 383 2.31 61.34 -24.38
C THR A 383 1.45 62.57 -24.07
N ALA A 384 1.18 63.42 -25.06
CA ALA A 384 0.27 64.55 -24.90
C ALA A 384 -1.21 64.14 -24.96
N ILE A 385 -1.55 63.10 -25.74
CA ILE A 385 -2.92 62.61 -25.89
C ILE A 385 -3.27 61.56 -24.84
N PHE A 386 -2.33 60.66 -24.57
CA PHE A 386 -2.49 59.53 -23.66
C PHE A 386 -1.57 59.74 -22.45
N PRO A 387 -2.04 60.34 -21.34
CA PRO A 387 -1.20 60.63 -20.18
C PRO A 387 -0.51 59.40 -19.58
N GLN A 388 -1.09 58.21 -19.74
CA GLN A 388 -0.47 56.96 -19.28
C GLN A 388 0.58 56.40 -20.26
N ALA A 389 0.70 56.99 -21.44
CA ALA A 389 1.61 56.51 -22.47
C ALA A 389 3.04 57.02 -22.27
N GLN A 390 4.00 56.10 -22.28
CA GLN A 390 5.42 56.43 -22.15
C GLN A 390 6.24 55.81 -23.27
N ALA A 391 7.00 56.66 -23.98
CA ALA A 391 8.01 56.23 -24.93
C ALA A 391 9.30 55.86 -24.18
N MET A 392 9.71 54.59 -24.26
CA MET A 392 10.87 54.04 -23.54
C MET A 392 11.70 53.11 -24.43
N VAL A 393 13.00 53.02 -24.12
CA VAL A 393 13.91 52.03 -24.70
C VAL A 393 14.02 50.86 -23.72
N VAL A 394 13.53 49.68 -24.12
CA VAL A 394 13.63 48.46 -23.34
C VAL A 394 14.82 47.65 -23.85
N ASN A 395 15.80 47.39 -22.97
CA ASN A 395 16.96 46.57 -23.28
C ASN A 395 16.61 45.10 -23.07
N ILE A 396 16.56 44.33 -24.16
CA ILE A 396 16.38 42.87 -24.11
C ILE A 396 17.71 42.25 -24.57
N GLY A 397 18.53 41.87 -23.59
CA GLY A 397 19.88 41.35 -23.83
C GLY A 397 20.78 42.37 -24.52
N THR A 398 21.28 42.05 -25.72
CA THR A 398 22.14 42.93 -26.54
C THR A 398 21.38 43.83 -27.50
N THR A 399 20.04 43.73 -27.57
CA THR A 399 19.21 44.52 -28.49
C THR A 399 18.35 45.54 -27.76
N GLN A 400 18.35 46.79 -28.27
CA GLN A 400 17.52 47.88 -27.74
C GLN A 400 16.21 47.96 -28.52
N ARG A 401 15.06 47.88 -27.82
CA ARG A 401 13.73 47.99 -28.43
C ARG A 401 13.08 49.32 -28.01
N PHE A 402 12.79 50.16 -28.99
CA PHE A 402 12.08 51.44 -28.79
C PHE A 402 10.57 51.20 -28.80
N VAL A 403 9.91 51.32 -27.65
CA VAL A 403 8.49 51.03 -27.47
C VAL A 403 7.73 52.22 -26.89
N VAL A 404 6.43 52.24 -27.14
CA VAL A 404 5.43 53.07 -26.49
C VAL A 404 4.59 52.14 -25.63
N ARG A 405 4.66 52.29 -24.31
CA ARG A 405 3.82 51.55 -23.34
C ARG A 405 2.61 52.37 -22.97
N GLY A 406 1.50 51.72 -22.62
CA GLY A 406 0.27 52.38 -22.18
C GLY A 406 -0.76 52.63 -23.29
N VAL A 407 -0.47 52.18 -24.52
CA VAL A 407 -1.33 52.37 -25.70
C VAL A 407 -1.52 51.05 -26.43
N ALA A 408 -2.75 50.78 -26.86
CA ALA A 408 -3.06 49.67 -27.75
C ALA A 408 -3.89 50.17 -28.95
N ARG A 409 -3.80 49.44 -30.06
CA ARG A 409 -4.64 49.71 -31.24
C ARG A 409 -6.10 49.47 -30.88
N ARG A 410 -6.96 50.44 -31.19
CA ARG A 410 -8.40 50.32 -31.00
C ARG A 410 -8.89 49.11 -31.79
N THR A 411 -9.78 48.31 -31.22
CA THR A 411 -10.41 47.19 -31.91
C THR A 411 -11.89 47.43 -32.08
N ASP A 412 -12.40 47.15 -33.28
CA ASP A 412 -13.82 47.17 -33.56
C ASP A 412 -14.45 45.85 -33.12
N ASP A 413 -15.53 45.95 -32.38
CA ASP A 413 -16.32 44.79 -32.01
C ASP A 413 -17.19 44.39 -33.20
N VAL A 414 -16.76 43.35 -33.93
CA VAL A 414 -17.47 42.75 -35.07
C VAL A 414 -18.86 42.23 -34.65
N SER A 415 -19.15 42.10 -33.35
CA SER A 415 -20.50 41.79 -32.87
C SER A 415 -21.46 42.99 -32.99
N ALA A 416 -20.98 44.23 -32.84
CA ALA A 416 -21.82 45.43 -32.92
C ALA A 416 -22.31 45.70 -34.35
N GLU A 417 -21.53 45.38 -35.38
CA GLU A 417 -21.99 45.49 -36.77
C GLU A 417 -23.14 44.54 -37.11
N ARG A 418 -23.14 43.33 -36.51
CA ARG A 418 -24.20 42.34 -36.68
C ARG A 418 -25.53 42.75 -36.04
N LEU A 419 -25.50 43.76 -35.17
CA LEU A 419 -26.67 44.27 -34.45
C LEU A 419 -27.18 45.59 -35.02
N LYS A 420 -26.73 46.00 -36.21
CA LYS A 420 -27.26 47.17 -36.93
C LYS A 420 -28.53 46.82 -37.69
N CYS A 421 -29.49 47.74 -37.70
CA CYS A 421 -30.73 47.61 -38.47
C CYS A 421 -30.49 47.87 -39.96
N ALA A 422 -30.90 46.93 -40.81
CA ALA A 422 -30.80 47.05 -42.27
C ALA A 422 -32.16 47.32 -42.94
N TRP A 423 -33.14 47.83 -42.19
CA TRP A 423 -34.46 48.17 -42.71
C TRP A 423 -34.43 49.45 -43.55
N GLY A 424 -35.12 49.45 -44.70
CA GLY A 424 -35.31 50.64 -45.55
C GLY A 424 -34.54 50.65 -46.86
N ARG A 425 -33.88 49.54 -47.25
CA ARG A 425 -32.94 49.40 -48.40
C ARG A 425 -31.69 50.28 -48.34
N VAL A 426 -31.79 51.49 -47.79
CA VAL A 426 -30.70 52.37 -47.36
C VAL A 426 -30.71 52.36 -45.84
N GLN A 427 -29.55 52.11 -45.23
CA GLN A 427 -29.36 51.88 -43.78
C GLN A 427 -30.28 52.72 -42.87
N CYS A 428 -30.84 52.08 -41.84
CA CYS A 428 -31.62 52.76 -40.82
C CYS A 428 -30.70 53.64 -39.96
N ASP A 429 -31.13 54.87 -39.64
CA ASP A 429 -30.37 55.85 -38.86
C ASP A 429 -30.19 55.48 -37.36
N ALA A 430 -30.75 54.34 -36.93
CA ALA A 430 -30.63 53.87 -35.55
C ALA A 430 -29.20 53.37 -35.24
N PRO A 431 -28.65 53.66 -34.06
CA PRO A 431 -27.36 53.12 -33.64
C PRO A 431 -27.42 51.58 -33.52
N PRO A 432 -26.26 50.89 -33.50
CA PRO A 432 -26.21 49.45 -33.27
C PRO A 432 -26.97 49.05 -32.00
N CYS A 433 -27.85 48.05 -32.12
CA CYS A 433 -28.62 47.57 -30.99
C CYS A 433 -27.73 46.82 -30.00
N ALA A 434 -28.09 46.86 -28.70
CA ALA A 434 -27.30 46.22 -27.64
C ALA A 434 -27.39 44.68 -27.63
N SER A 435 -28.42 44.10 -28.26
CA SER A 435 -28.63 42.65 -28.33
C SER A 435 -29.47 42.27 -29.55
N ALA A 436 -29.47 40.99 -29.92
CA ALA A 436 -30.32 40.46 -30.99
C ALA A 436 -31.82 40.65 -30.69
N GLY A 437 -32.21 40.59 -29.41
CA GLY A 437 -33.59 40.89 -28.99
C GLY A 437 -33.95 42.36 -29.19
N ALA A 438 -33.06 43.28 -28.81
CA ALA A 438 -33.26 44.70 -29.03
C ALA A 438 -33.35 45.06 -30.52
N LEU A 439 -32.58 44.37 -31.37
CA LEU A 439 -32.69 44.49 -32.82
C LEU A 439 -34.04 43.95 -33.32
N ALA A 440 -34.50 42.81 -32.81
CA ALA A 440 -35.80 42.26 -33.19
C ALA A 440 -36.94 43.23 -32.87
N ASP A 441 -36.94 43.80 -31.67
CA ASP A 441 -37.95 44.75 -31.23
C ASP A 441 -37.95 46.01 -32.09
N HIS A 442 -36.76 46.58 -32.33
CA HIS A 442 -36.59 47.75 -33.19
C HIS A 442 -37.09 47.52 -34.62
N VAL A 443 -36.82 46.35 -35.19
CA VAL A 443 -37.26 46.03 -36.54
C VAL A 443 -38.77 45.81 -36.61
N LEU A 444 -39.36 45.26 -35.54
CA LEU A 444 -40.81 45.15 -35.44
C LEU A 444 -41.51 46.50 -35.33
N GLU A 445 -40.86 47.55 -34.79
CA GLU A 445 -41.40 48.92 -34.82
C GLU A 445 -41.61 49.40 -36.26
N HIS A 446 -40.64 49.17 -37.15
CA HIS A 446 -40.77 49.48 -38.58
C HIS A 446 -41.92 48.72 -39.24
N VAL A 447 -42.06 47.42 -38.95
CA VAL A 447 -43.16 46.59 -39.50
C VAL A 447 -44.52 47.04 -38.95
N ASN A 448 -44.58 47.47 -37.69
CA ASN A 448 -45.81 47.95 -37.07
C ASN A 448 -46.30 49.28 -37.66
N ALA A 449 -45.36 50.16 -38.05
CA ALA A 449 -45.66 51.45 -38.66
C ALA A 449 -46.24 51.37 -40.09
N ILE A 450 -46.22 50.19 -40.73
CA ILE A 450 -46.82 49.98 -42.06
C ILE A 450 -48.35 49.92 -41.93
N GLU A 451 -49.05 50.81 -42.63
CA GLU A 451 -50.52 50.87 -42.70
C GLU A 451 -51.10 50.00 -43.83
N GLU A 452 -50.29 49.63 -44.83
CA GLU A 452 -50.70 48.80 -45.97
C GLU A 452 -50.99 47.34 -45.57
N VAL A 453 -51.94 46.71 -46.28
CA VAL A 453 -52.38 45.32 -46.02
C VAL A 453 -51.31 44.31 -46.41
N GLU A 454 -50.57 44.61 -47.49
CA GLU A 454 -49.43 43.83 -47.98
C GLU A 454 -48.28 44.79 -48.26
N HIS A 455 -47.06 44.39 -47.88
CA HIS A 455 -45.87 45.20 -48.08
C HIS A 455 -44.66 44.31 -48.40
N GLU A 456 -43.67 44.86 -49.11
CA GLU A 456 -42.42 44.17 -49.39
C GLU A 456 -41.48 44.16 -48.18
N CYS A 457 -40.58 43.17 -48.11
CA CYS A 457 -39.55 43.12 -47.08
C CYS A 457 -38.45 44.13 -47.43
N MET A 458 -38.32 45.17 -46.59
CA MET A 458 -37.34 46.24 -46.78
C MET A 458 -35.99 45.96 -46.10
N TRP A 459 -35.77 44.72 -45.64
CA TRP A 459 -34.51 44.32 -45.02
C TRP A 459 -33.43 44.11 -46.09
N GLY A 460 -32.46 45.02 -46.15
CA GLY A 460 -31.36 44.98 -47.11
C GLY A 460 -31.83 44.83 -48.56
N LEU A 461 -31.44 43.73 -49.21
CA LEU A 461 -31.81 43.39 -50.60
C LEU A 461 -32.78 42.20 -50.66
N CYS A 462 -33.62 42.02 -49.64
CA CYS A 462 -34.56 40.90 -49.61
C CYS A 462 -35.50 40.92 -50.83
N PRO A 463 -35.68 39.77 -51.53
CA PRO A 463 -36.50 39.72 -52.75
C PRO A 463 -38.01 39.52 -52.49
N GLN A 464 -38.47 39.52 -51.24
CA GLN A 464 -39.89 39.27 -50.91
C GLN A 464 -40.73 40.53 -51.10
N THR A 465 -41.68 40.53 -52.03
CA THR A 465 -42.36 41.75 -52.51
C THR A 465 -43.82 41.90 -52.12
N ALA A 466 -44.49 40.86 -51.60
CA ALA A 466 -45.90 40.93 -51.20
C ALA A 466 -46.19 39.99 -50.02
N LEU A 467 -46.03 40.49 -48.79
CA LEU A 467 -46.32 39.75 -47.56
C LEU A 467 -47.41 40.47 -46.77
N SER A 468 -48.41 39.72 -46.28
CA SER A 468 -49.33 40.23 -45.27
C SER A 468 -48.57 40.62 -44.00
N LYS A 469 -49.09 41.57 -43.21
CA LYS A 469 -48.40 42.06 -42.00
C LYS A 469 -47.93 40.95 -41.05
N ASP A 470 -48.74 39.91 -40.83
CA ASP A 470 -48.38 38.77 -39.98
C ASP A 470 -47.34 37.83 -40.61
N ALA A 471 -47.31 37.72 -41.94
CA ALA A 471 -46.28 36.97 -42.66
C ALA A 471 -44.96 37.76 -42.67
N LEU A 472 -45.02 39.08 -42.83
CA LEU A 472 -43.89 39.98 -42.80
C LEU A 472 -43.21 39.96 -41.43
N ARG A 473 -43.97 40.06 -40.33
CA ARG A 473 -43.40 39.94 -38.96
C ARG A 473 -42.58 38.67 -38.77
N ARG A 474 -43.10 37.51 -39.22
CA ARG A 474 -42.39 36.23 -39.11
C ARG A 474 -41.19 36.13 -40.05
N HIS A 475 -41.34 36.63 -41.28
CA HIS A 475 -40.27 36.63 -42.26
C HIS A 475 -39.08 37.47 -41.81
N VAL A 476 -39.31 38.65 -41.25
CA VAL A 476 -38.23 39.57 -40.90
C VAL A 476 -37.36 39.04 -39.76
N LEU A 477 -37.94 38.26 -38.84
CA LEU A 477 -37.18 37.59 -37.78
C LEU A 477 -36.15 36.57 -38.32
N THR A 478 -36.30 36.10 -39.57
CA THR A 478 -35.33 35.18 -40.19
C THR A 478 -34.04 35.87 -40.64
N HIS A 479 -34.03 37.20 -40.71
CA HIS A 479 -32.83 37.97 -41.05
C HIS A 479 -31.97 38.33 -39.84
N LEU A 480 -32.47 38.08 -38.63
CA LEU A 480 -31.81 38.45 -37.39
C LEU A 480 -30.75 37.41 -36.99
N PRO A 481 -29.63 37.84 -36.39
CA PRO A 481 -28.61 36.92 -35.90
C PRO A 481 -29.16 36.05 -34.76
N GLU A 482 -28.78 34.77 -34.75
CA GLU A 482 -29.15 33.84 -33.67
C GLU A 482 -28.70 34.36 -32.30
N SER A 483 -29.60 34.33 -31.32
CA SER A 483 -29.33 34.81 -29.95
C SER A 483 -28.43 33.87 -29.14
N GLN A 484 -28.22 32.65 -29.63
CA GLN A 484 -27.40 31.64 -28.96
C GLN A 484 -26.26 31.23 -29.89
N PRO A 485 -25.03 31.05 -29.37
CA PRO A 485 -23.98 30.42 -30.14
C PRO A 485 -24.40 29.00 -30.50
N THR A 486 -24.08 28.58 -31.72
CA THR A 486 -24.41 27.24 -32.22
C THR A 486 -23.84 26.19 -31.25
N PRO A 487 -24.66 25.25 -30.73
CA PRO A 487 -24.17 24.26 -29.77
C PRO A 487 -23.11 23.38 -30.43
N LEU A 488 -22.01 23.14 -29.72
CA LEU A 488 -20.97 22.18 -30.14
C LEU A 488 -21.58 20.77 -30.23
N HIS A 489 -21.02 19.94 -31.11
CA HIS A 489 -21.43 18.54 -31.22
C HIS A 489 -21.18 17.81 -29.88
N PRO A 490 -22.07 16.90 -29.41
CA PRO A 490 -21.93 16.23 -28.11
C PRO A 490 -20.58 15.51 -27.89
N GLU A 491 -19.95 15.07 -28.97
CA GLU A 491 -18.65 14.38 -28.96
C GLU A 491 -17.44 15.31 -29.04
N GLN A 492 -17.66 16.62 -29.26
CA GLN A 492 -16.58 17.61 -29.29
C GLN A 492 -16.27 18.08 -27.87
N GLY A 493 -15.10 17.66 -27.36
CA GLY A 493 -14.56 18.16 -26.10
C GLY A 493 -14.05 19.61 -26.24
N ASN A 494 -13.87 20.28 -25.09
CA ASN A 494 -13.39 21.67 -25.01
C ASN A 494 -11.87 21.82 -25.28
N THR A 495 -11.20 20.77 -25.77
CA THR A 495 -9.75 20.71 -25.92
C THR A 495 -9.36 20.17 -27.28
N ILE A 496 -8.28 20.73 -27.82
CA ILE A 496 -7.70 20.40 -29.09
C ILE A 496 -6.40 19.61 -28.86
N SER A 497 -6.27 18.42 -29.46
CA SER A 497 -5.01 17.66 -29.45
C SER A 497 -3.99 18.28 -30.42
N LEU A 498 -2.75 18.46 -29.93
CA LEU A 498 -1.62 18.98 -30.70
C LEU A 498 -0.65 17.85 -31.08
N PRO A 499 0.02 17.95 -32.24
CA PRO A 499 1.08 17.02 -32.63
C PRO A 499 2.30 17.03 -31.71
N SER A 500 2.61 18.20 -31.13
CA SER A 500 3.73 18.39 -30.20
C SER A 500 3.47 19.58 -29.27
N ALA A 501 4.23 19.66 -28.16
CA ALA A 501 4.10 20.74 -27.18
C ALA A 501 4.35 22.15 -27.74
N ASN A 502 5.21 22.26 -28.76
CA ASN A 502 5.60 23.52 -29.36
C ASN A 502 4.87 23.80 -30.69
N PHE A 503 3.82 23.04 -31.03
CA PHE A 503 3.11 23.23 -32.28
C PHE A 503 2.33 24.57 -32.25
N PRO A 504 2.48 25.45 -33.26
CA PRO A 504 1.80 26.73 -33.28
C PRO A 504 0.27 26.53 -33.31
N ASN A 505 -0.45 27.21 -32.43
CA ASN A 505 -1.90 27.20 -32.36
C ASN A 505 -2.38 28.60 -31.93
N PRO A 506 -3.29 29.27 -32.67
CA PRO A 506 -4.06 28.80 -33.83
C PRO A 506 -3.24 28.76 -35.14
N ILE A 507 -3.68 27.92 -36.10
CA ILE A 507 -3.17 27.90 -37.47
C ILE A 507 -4.23 28.42 -38.46
N PRO A 508 -3.84 29.07 -39.58
CA PRO A 508 -4.79 29.62 -40.55
C PRO A 508 -5.71 28.55 -41.19
N ASN A 509 -5.21 27.32 -41.33
CA ASN A 509 -5.98 26.21 -41.89
C ASN A 509 -5.99 25.02 -40.91
N PRO A 510 -7.06 24.83 -40.11
CA PRO A 510 -7.13 23.77 -39.11
C PRO A 510 -7.05 22.35 -39.68
N THR A 511 -7.45 22.14 -40.95
CA THR A 511 -7.50 20.81 -41.58
C THR A 511 -6.14 20.31 -42.06
N THR A 512 -5.11 21.17 -42.11
CA THR A 512 -3.74 20.78 -42.47
C THR A 512 -2.92 20.34 -41.26
N ARG A 513 -3.53 20.25 -40.07
CA ARG A 513 -2.82 19.82 -38.86
C ARG A 513 -2.41 18.34 -38.99
N PRO A 514 -1.13 17.99 -38.74
CA PRO A 514 -0.70 16.60 -38.64
C PRO A 514 -1.50 15.84 -37.56
N HIS A 515 -1.67 14.53 -37.75
CA HIS A 515 -2.33 13.72 -36.73
C HIS A 515 -1.51 13.70 -35.43
N PRO A 516 -2.15 13.86 -34.25
CA PRO A 516 -1.45 13.75 -32.98
C PRO A 516 -0.94 12.32 -32.76
N PRO A 517 0.15 12.15 -31.99
CA PRO A 517 0.63 10.82 -31.62
C PRO A 517 -0.48 10.01 -30.92
N ALA A 518 -0.51 8.69 -31.17
CA ALA A 518 -1.42 7.78 -30.50
C ALA A 518 -1.11 7.73 -29.00
N GLY A 519 -1.83 8.52 -28.20
CA GLY A 519 -1.69 8.49 -26.76
C GLY A 519 -2.51 7.34 -26.20
N LYS A 520 -1.87 6.22 -25.83
CA LYS A 520 -2.35 5.24 -24.81
C LYS A 520 -1.52 3.94 -24.67
N ASP A 521 -0.22 3.92 -24.88
CA ASP A 521 0.56 2.71 -24.56
C ASP A 521 1.01 2.76 -23.09
N SER A 522 0.15 2.34 -22.15
CA SER A 522 0.57 2.13 -20.75
C SER A 522 0.80 0.65 -20.49
N ILE A 523 2.00 0.28 -20.03
CA ILE A 523 2.30 -1.09 -19.61
C ILE A 523 2.01 -1.21 -18.10
N PRO A 524 1.13 -2.13 -17.66
CA PRO A 524 0.94 -2.41 -16.25
C PRO A 524 2.18 -3.13 -15.72
N ILE A 525 2.87 -2.52 -14.76
CA ILE A 525 4.00 -3.10 -14.04
C ILE A 525 3.52 -3.42 -12.62
N LYS A 526 3.64 -4.68 -12.21
CA LYS A 526 3.35 -5.09 -10.83
C LYS A 526 4.55 -4.77 -9.95
N LYS A 527 4.34 -4.02 -8.87
CA LYS A 527 5.36 -3.67 -7.88
C LYS A 527 4.98 -4.23 -6.51
N VAL A 528 5.93 -4.83 -5.81
CA VAL A 528 5.72 -5.34 -4.43
C VAL A 528 5.72 -4.19 -3.44
N LEU A 529 4.72 -4.14 -2.56
CA LEU A 529 4.59 -3.10 -1.54
C LEU A 529 5.31 -3.49 -0.23
N ILE A 530 5.04 -4.71 0.25
CA ILE A 530 5.47 -5.25 1.54
C ILE A 530 5.98 -6.69 1.32
N ASP A 531 6.99 -7.10 2.08
CA ASP A 531 7.41 -8.50 2.11
C ASP A 531 6.28 -9.40 2.63
N PRO A 532 6.20 -10.66 2.17
CA PRO A 532 5.19 -11.59 2.62
C PRO A 532 5.36 -11.91 4.12
N PRO A 533 4.29 -12.37 4.81
CA PRO A 533 4.33 -12.69 6.24
C PRO A 533 5.29 -13.85 6.55
N SER A 534 5.64 -14.01 7.83
CA SER A 534 6.59 -15.03 8.30
C SER A 534 6.27 -16.44 7.83
N SER A 535 5.00 -16.85 7.80
CA SER A 535 4.58 -18.17 7.33
C SER A 535 4.90 -18.42 5.84
N ALA A 536 4.75 -17.40 5.00
CA ALA A 536 5.13 -17.45 3.59
C ALA A 536 6.65 -17.44 3.41
N LEU A 537 7.38 -16.72 4.26
CA LEU A 537 8.85 -16.82 4.31
C LEU A 537 9.33 -18.20 4.76
N THR A 538 8.68 -18.83 5.74
CA THR A 538 8.95 -20.23 6.13
C THR A 538 8.66 -21.18 4.97
N SER A 539 7.62 -20.91 4.17
CA SER A 539 7.34 -21.69 2.95
C SER A 539 8.46 -21.54 1.92
N LEU A 540 8.99 -20.32 1.75
CA LEU A 540 10.16 -20.09 0.90
C LEU A 540 11.39 -20.83 1.42
N LEU A 541 11.61 -20.88 2.73
CA LEU A 541 12.69 -21.66 3.34
C LEU A 541 12.54 -23.16 3.06
N CYS A 542 11.34 -23.72 3.19
CA CYS A 542 11.07 -25.11 2.80
C CYS A 542 11.43 -25.38 1.33
N VAL A 543 10.97 -24.51 0.41
CA VAL A 543 11.30 -24.61 -1.02
C VAL A 543 12.81 -24.50 -1.24
N ARG A 544 13.48 -23.59 -0.54
CA ARG A 544 14.93 -23.37 -0.63
C ARG A 544 15.74 -24.58 -0.15
N VAL A 545 15.36 -25.17 0.98
CA VAL A 545 15.99 -26.38 1.50
C VAL A 545 15.87 -27.51 0.50
N LEU A 546 14.67 -27.77 -0.02
CA LEU A 546 14.44 -28.81 -1.03
C LEU A 546 15.22 -28.57 -2.32
N PHE A 547 15.34 -27.32 -2.76
CA PHE A 547 16.14 -26.96 -3.92
C PHE A 547 17.62 -27.24 -3.70
N ARG A 548 18.17 -26.82 -2.57
CA ARG A 548 19.57 -27.07 -2.19
C ARG A 548 19.83 -28.57 -2.09
N THR A 549 18.94 -29.33 -1.45
CA THR A 549 19.07 -30.79 -1.35
C THR A 549 19.05 -31.45 -2.73
N ALA A 550 18.14 -31.07 -3.62
CA ALA A 550 18.06 -31.62 -4.98
C ALA A 550 19.28 -31.29 -5.86
N ASN A 551 20.01 -30.22 -5.52
CA ASN A 551 21.17 -29.75 -6.28
C ASN A 551 22.50 -29.90 -5.52
N ALA A 552 22.54 -30.66 -4.43
CA ALA A 552 23.74 -30.82 -3.60
C ALA A 552 24.95 -31.40 -4.36
N SER A 553 24.74 -32.11 -5.47
CA SER A 553 25.81 -32.61 -6.36
C SER A 553 26.47 -31.51 -7.22
N VAL A 554 25.94 -30.28 -7.23
CA VAL A 554 26.45 -29.15 -8.03
C VAL A 554 27.46 -28.31 -7.25
N GLU A 555 27.57 -28.52 -5.92
CA GLU A 555 28.50 -27.80 -5.03
C GLU A 555 29.74 -28.62 -4.61
N THR A 556 29.95 -29.82 -5.14
CA THR A 556 31.26 -30.48 -5.01
C THR A 556 32.29 -29.72 -5.85
N ALA A 557 33.31 -29.21 -5.15
CA ALA A 557 34.41 -28.39 -5.64
C ALA A 557 34.88 -28.72 -7.08
N PRO A 558 35.35 -27.72 -7.86
CA PRO A 558 35.97 -28.00 -9.15
C PRO A 558 37.05 -29.05 -8.96
N LYS A 559 36.92 -30.17 -9.69
CA LYS A 559 37.93 -31.22 -9.74
C LYS A 559 39.27 -30.52 -9.98
N ARG A 560 40.21 -30.73 -9.06
CA ARG A 560 41.59 -30.25 -9.12
C ARG A 560 42.13 -30.58 -10.52
N ASP A 561 42.28 -29.55 -11.35
CA ASP A 561 42.80 -29.68 -12.71
C ASP A 561 44.18 -30.34 -12.65
N ALA A 562 44.39 -31.29 -13.56
CA ALA A 562 45.54 -32.20 -13.59
C ALA A 562 46.85 -31.54 -14.05
N ASP A 563 46.92 -30.21 -14.18
CA ASP A 563 48.10 -29.52 -14.68
C ASP A 563 48.40 -28.22 -13.92
N HIS A 564 49.62 -28.16 -13.37
CA HIS A 564 50.40 -26.94 -13.08
C HIS A 564 50.26 -26.27 -11.69
N PHE A 565 51.22 -26.48 -10.78
CA PHE A 565 52.47 -25.69 -10.62
C PHE A 565 53.00 -25.80 -9.17
N GLY A 566 54.31 -26.01 -9.03
CA GLY A 566 54.94 -26.52 -7.80
C GLY A 566 55.17 -25.53 -6.65
N PHE A 567 55.14 -26.08 -5.44
CA PHE A 567 55.89 -25.61 -4.28
C PHE A 567 56.59 -26.83 -3.64
N PRO A 568 57.93 -26.84 -3.50
CA PRO A 568 58.66 -27.91 -2.85
C PRO A 568 58.82 -27.67 -1.33
N GLY A 569 58.50 -28.69 -0.53
CA GLY A 569 58.65 -28.73 0.94
C GLY A 569 57.30 -28.56 1.63
N VAL A 570 56.74 -29.51 2.37
CA VAL A 570 57.31 -30.46 3.33
C VAL A 570 56.62 -31.82 3.16
N VAL A 571 57.39 -32.90 3.21
CA VAL A 571 56.87 -34.26 3.37
C VAL A 571 56.57 -34.43 4.85
N GLU A 572 55.29 -34.45 5.22
CA GLU A 572 54.84 -35.05 6.47
C GLU A 572 54.12 -36.35 6.09
N ASP A 573 54.61 -37.43 6.68
CA ASP A 573 54.32 -38.81 6.36
C ASP A 573 52.88 -39.19 6.73
N GLU A 574 52.21 -39.86 5.79
CA GLU A 574 51.22 -40.92 5.98
C GLU A 574 50.30 -40.82 7.21
N GLU A 575 49.25 -40.02 7.12
CA GLU A 575 47.95 -40.37 7.70
C GLU A 575 47.00 -40.72 6.56
N GLU A 576 46.41 -41.91 6.67
CA GLU A 576 45.55 -42.57 5.70
C GLU A 576 44.46 -41.63 5.17
N ASP A 577 44.67 -41.10 3.96
CA ASP A 577 43.59 -40.57 3.13
C ASP A 577 42.62 -41.73 2.87
N VAL A 578 41.64 -41.89 3.76
CA VAL A 578 40.40 -42.58 3.46
C VAL A 578 39.74 -41.75 2.36
N GLN A 579 40.09 -42.07 1.11
CA GLN A 579 39.21 -41.85 -0.02
C GLN A 579 37.91 -42.62 0.28
N GLU A 580 36.99 -41.97 1.00
CA GLU A 580 35.57 -42.29 0.90
C GLU A 580 35.15 -41.92 -0.51
N ASP A 581 35.40 -42.84 -1.44
CA ASP A 581 34.70 -42.96 -2.70
C ASP A 581 33.24 -43.29 -2.34
N THR A 582 32.48 -42.29 -1.89
CA THR A 582 31.04 -42.41 -1.68
C THR A 582 30.40 -42.58 -3.05
N THR A 583 30.34 -43.83 -3.51
CA THR A 583 29.36 -44.27 -4.48
C THR A 583 27.99 -43.83 -3.97
N MET A 584 27.47 -42.73 -4.53
CA MET A 584 26.09 -42.32 -4.25
C MET A 584 25.18 -43.49 -4.61
N ASP A 585 24.36 -43.92 -3.66
CA ASP A 585 23.37 -44.97 -3.86
C ASP A 585 22.49 -44.58 -5.07
N GLU A 586 22.24 -45.50 -6.01
CA GLU A 586 21.39 -45.27 -7.19
C GLU A 586 20.02 -44.69 -6.79
N ARG A 587 19.54 -45.04 -5.60
CA ARG A 587 18.32 -44.49 -5.01
C ARG A 587 18.43 -43.01 -4.66
N GLU A 588 19.58 -42.57 -4.15
CA GLU A 588 19.83 -41.15 -3.87
C GLU A 588 19.89 -40.36 -5.17
N GLU A 589 20.57 -40.87 -6.21
CA GLU A 589 20.62 -40.20 -7.52
C GLU A 589 19.22 -40.03 -8.14
N GLN A 590 18.40 -41.09 -8.12
CA GLN A 590 17.01 -41.03 -8.58
C GLN A 590 16.17 -40.02 -7.79
N ALA A 591 16.39 -39.91 -6.48
CA ALA A 591 15.71 -38.93 -5.62
C ALA A 591 16.09 -37.49 -6.02
N LEU A 592 17.38 -37.22 -6.24
CA LEU A 592 17.86 -35.91 -6.69
C LEU A 592 17.28 -35.53 -8.07
N GLU A 593 17.29 -36.46 -9.03
CA GLU A 593 16.68 -36.23 -10.34
C GLU A 593 15.19 -35.93 -10.24
N ARG A 594 14.46 -36.67 -9.39
CA ARG A 594 13.04 -36.42 -9.13
C ARG A 594 12.83 -35.03 -8.53
N GLY A 595 13.71 -34.61 -7.62
CA GLY A 595 13.78 -33.25 -7.09
C GLY A 595 13.89 -32.20 -8.19
N LYS A 596 14.92 -32.31 -9.05
CA LYS A 596 15.14 -31.39 -10.19
C LYS A 596 13.94 -31.34 -11.12
N ARG A 597 13.36 -32.51 -11.47
CA ARG A 597 12.13 -32.58 -12.30
C ARG A 597 10.93 -31.92 -11.63
N ALA A 598 10.81 -31.99 -10.31
CA ALA A 598 9.73 -31.32 -9.59
C ALA A 598 9.88 -29.78 -9.67
N PHE A 599 11.09 -29.24 -9.54
CA PHE A 599 11.34 -27.79 -9.70
C PHE A 599 11.05 -27.29 -11.12
N MET A 600 11.42 -28.06 -12.16
CA MET A 600 11.04 -27.74 -13.55
C MET A 600 9.52 -27.61 -13.73
N ARG A 601 8.71 -28.43 -13.02
CA ARG A 601 7.24 -28.40 -13.07
C ARG A 601 6.61 -27.21 -12.33
N VAL A 602 7.33 -26.58 -11.40
CA VAL A 602 6.84 -25.46 -10.59
C VAL A 602 7.46 -24.12 -11.04
N ARG A 603 8.43 -24.15 -11.97
CA ARG A 603 9.12 -22.97 -12.53
C ARG A 603 8.20 -21.81 -12.90
N GLY A 604 7.07 -22.10 -13.57
CA GLY A 604 6.10 -21.07 -13.95
C GLY A 604 5.57 -20.30 -12.74
N LEU A 605 5.15 -21.02 -11.70
CA LEU A 605 4.67 -20.41 -10.45
C LEU A 605 5.80 -19.66 -9.72
N LEU A 606 7.01 -20.22 -9.68
CA LEU A 606 8.17 -19.55 -9.07
C LEU A 606 8.53 -18.25 -9.78
N SER A 607 8.34 -18.17 -11.10
CA SER A 607 8.61 -16.95 -11.87
C SER A 607 7.64 -15.80 -11.57
N GLU A 608 6.46 -16.11 -11.01
CA GLU A 608 5.48 -15.12 -10.57
C GLU A 608 5.75 -14.61 -9.15
N VAL A 609 6.68 -15.23 -8.40
CA VAL A 609 7.00 -14.83 -7.04
C VAL A 609 7.84 -13.56 -7.05
N LEU A 610 7.32 -12.52 -6.38
CA LEU A 610 7.98 -11.25 -6.19
C LEU A 610 8.11 -10.96 -4.69
N ILE A 611 9.35 -10.77 -4.22
CA ILE A 611 9.70 -10.46 -2.84
C ILE A 611 10.47 -9.13 -2.84
N LYS A 612 10.21 -8.28 -1.85
CA LYS A 612 10.80 -6.95 -1.77
C LYS A 612 12.26 -7.00 -1.30
N GLN A 613 12.59 -7.94 -0.42
CA GLN A 613 13.97 -8.15 0.01
C GLN A 613 14.82 -8.81 -1.10
N ASP A 614 15.86 -8.11 -1.55
CA ASP A 614 16.74 -8.55 -2.66
C ASP A 614 17.38 -9.92 -2.45
N THR A 615 17.82 -10.26 -1.24
CA THR A 615 18.43 -11.57 -0.95
C THR A 615 17.46 -12.72 -1.19
N LEU A 616 16.21 -12.55 -0.74
CA LEU A 616 15.17 -13.56 -0.88
C LEU A 616 14.70 -13.68 -2.33
N GLN A 617 14.57 -12.54 -3.03
CA GLN A 617 14.30 -12.52 -4.47
C GLN A 617 15.45 -13.16 -5.27
N GLY A 618 16.70 -13.00 -4.81
CA GLY A 618 17.86 -13.67 -5.37
C GLY A 618 17.74 -15.19 -5.30
N TRP A 619 17.27 -15.75 -4.18
CA TRP A 619 17.02 -17.19 -4.07
C TRP A 619 15.95 -17.66 -5.05
N VAL A 620 14.85 -16.91 -5.20
CA VAL A 620 13.79 -17.23 -6.17
C VAL A 620 14.35 -17.23 -7.59
N THR A 621 15.13 -16.21 -7.93
CA THR A 621 15.76 -16.06 -9.26
C THR A 621 16.73 -17.20 -9.56
N GLU A 622 17.56 -17.58 -8.59
CA GLU A 622 18.47 -18.74 -8.67
C GLU A 622 17.70 -20.03 -8.97
N MET A 623 16.61 -20.29 -8.24
CA MET A 623 15.78 -21.49 -8.42
C MET A 623 15.09 -21.52 -9.79
N VAL A 624 14.65 -20.36 -10.30
CA VAL A 624 14.05 -20.24 -11.64
C VAL A 624 15.09 -20.48 -12.74
N GLN A 625 16.29 -19.91 -12.61
CA GLN A 625 17.37 -20.04 -13.58
C GLN A 625 17.94 -21.46 -13.65
N ALA A 626 18.17 -22.10 -12.50
CA ALA A 626 18.64 -23.49 -12.45
C ALA A 626 17.59 -24.51 -12.94
N SER A 627 16.34 -24.07 -13.11
CA SER A 627 15.24 -24.87 -13.69
C SER A 627 15.03 -24.59 -15.19
N MET A 628 15.91 -23.83 -15.85
CA MET A 628 15.98 -23.71 -17.31
C MET A 628 16.72 -24.89 -17.90
#